data_AF-A0A2N2LB23-F1
#
_entry.id   AF-A0A2N2LB23-F1
#
_cell.length_a   1.000
_cell.length_b   1.000
_cell.length_c   1.000
_cell.angle_alpha   90.00
_cell.angle_beta   90.00
_cell.angle_gamma   90.00
#
_symmetry.space_group_name_H-M   'P 1'
#
loop_
_entity.id
_entity.type
_entity.pdbx_description
1 polymer ?
#
loop_
_entity_poly.entity_id
_entity_poly.type
_entity_poly.pdbx_seq_one_letter_code
_entity_poly.pdbx_strand_id
1 'polypeptide(L)'
;MKTHLILVMVTIFLTLAIGLSALYSDGFLIGAYSQIRSYTTNFNCTNAIATKAREAGFNALGCTTAYEIQDVGPTGMFSILNSDSLDVIFDDWIFYPSTNPSLEKYGYSALSSGLDMKFEAEYSDEMNVNNNDRNSDSYFYMSAARVGSFEFNSDFSNYNHWMIPNGTAGYAYKDITYRWQNGANYDRVGKEFRFLGNTTNNVQIIENNRLNVRYVFRADQLNSYSDSDTLAVISFIKYDGMTTASTIYDSLYFYQSSNPYKKFVLTKGIYLSLPVSNILTGCRALEFQFPLKGINGIPVYTLENQGVISQNGRHMQMSNLNPWMYWNGRGVLRLDYIEYYDDVFANYTNDPAKIAKLRSFDSVANLRYFFGIDEPKAPNFLSFKRLKDHLQTTFPVNERYIVSAINLDKSNLNKPDATPYRLPTSYKDYVTPRMLMIDVYPFTGADIQWNNPTASDFVQNHLDRVCNEYKHFRSTVSAGVKLGFIPQTFGEYTFGNRWSYLLPPAKMARCLQLLPLCYQPSGVISYKFNSITPNPPVTSMVMYGYMEVMPSLQIPPWLMMIP
;
A
#
# COMPACT_ATOMS: atom_id res chain seq x y z
N MET A 1 18.24 13.68 55.43
CA MET A 1 18.43 14.89 54.59
C MET A 1 19.27 14.63 53.34
N LYS A 2 20.51 14.13 53.43
CA LYS A 2 21.36 13.83 52.25
C LYS A 2 20.74 12.85 51.25
N THR A 3 20.10 11.78 51.73
CA THR A 3 19.46 10.77 50.86
C THR A 3 18.27 11.33 50.07
N HIS A 4 17.49 12.24 50.67
CA HIS A 4 16.38 12.92 49.97
C HIS A 4 16.87 13.93 48.95
N LEU A 5 17.96 14.66 49.24
CA LEU A 5 18.58 15.58 48.28
C LEU A 5 19.13 14.82 47.06
N ILE A 6 19.76 13.65 47.28
CA ILE A 6 20.23 12.79 46.20
C ILE A 6 19.06 12.25 45.37
N LEU A 7 17.98 11.79 46.02
CA LEU A 7 16.80 11.28 45.31
C LEU A 7 16.11 12.36 44.46
N VAL A 8 16.00 13.58 44.99
CA VAL A 8 15.46 14.74 44.26
C VAL A 8 16.36 15.10 43.08
N MET A 9 17.69 15.14 43.27
CA MET A 9 18.62 15.40 42.17
C MET A 9 18.57 14.32 41.08
N VAL A 10 18.52 13.03 41.46
CA VAL A 10 18.38 11.92 40.51
C VAL A 10 17.05 12.01 39.76
N THR A 11 15.96 12.35 40.46
CA THR A 11 14.63 12.51 39.82
C THR A 11 14.63 13.69 38.86
N ILE A 12 15.18 14.84 39.25
CA ILE A 12 15.33 16.02 38.39
C ILE A 12 16.18 15.69 37.17
N PHE A 13 17.32 15.01 37.37
CA PHE A 13 18.22 14.62 36.29
C PHE A 13 17.56 13.61 35.34
N LEU A 14 16.78 12.67 35.86
CA LEU A 14 15.98 11.74 35.05
C LEU A 14 14.89 12.48 34.27
N THR A 15 14.13 13.40 34.89
CA THR A 15 13.12 14.21 34.16
C THR A 15 13.74 15.12 33.11
N LEU A 16 14.90 15.72 33.38
CA LEU A 16 15.63 16.54 32.41
C LEU A 16 16.20 15.68 31.28
N ALA A 17 16.73 14.49 31.59
CA ALA A 17 17.23 13.54 30.58
C ALA A 17 16.10 12.99 29.68
N ILE A 18 14.92 12.75 30.24
CA ILE A 18 13.73 12.35 29.47
C ILE A 18 13.27 13.49 28.55
N GLY A 19 13.27 14.74 29.04
CA GLY A 19 12.93 15.92 28.23
C GLY A 19 13.90 16.21 27.09
N LEU A 20 15.17 15.79 27.20
CA LEU A 20 16.19 15.95 26.15
C LEU A 20 16.09 14.89 25.04
N SER A 21 15.31 13.83 25.24
CA SER A 21 15.14 12.73 24.28
C SER A 21 13.75 12.66 23.66
N ALA A 22 12.82 13.52 24.08
CA ALA A 22 11.47 13.57 23.55
C ALA A 22 11.43 14.26 22.18
N LEU A 23 10.70 13.65 21.25
CA LEU A 23 10.40 14.24 19.94
C LEU A 23 9.25 15.23 20.07
N TYR A 24 9.21 16.23 19.19
CA TYR A 24 8.23 17.34 19.27
C TYR A 24 6.78 16.86 19.10
N SER A 25 6.58 15.68 18.50
CA SER A 25 5.30 15.02 18.27
C SER A 25 4.97 13.87 19.22
N ASP A 26 5.74 13.65 20.31
CA ASP A 26 5.52 12.51 21.22
C ASP A 26 4.17 12.55 21.95
N GLY A 27 3.70 13.73 22.34
CA GLY A 27 2.40 13.90 22.99
C GLY A 27 1.23 13.74 22.00
N PHE A 28 1.22 14.56 20.95
CA PHE A 28 0.20 14.53 19.90
C PHE A 28 0.81 15.02 18.58
N LEU A 29 0.62 14.28 17.50
CA LEU A 29 1.14 14.65 16.19
C LEU A 29 0.23 15.69 15.51
N ILE A 30 0.75 16.89 15.28
CA ILE A 30 0.14 17.94 14.45
C ILE A 30 1.04 18.08 13.22
N GLY A 31 0.76 17.24 12.23
CA GLY A 31 1.58 17.12 11.03
C GLY A 31 1.01 17.83 9.81
N ALA A 32 1.86 18.05 8.82
CA ALA A 32 1.43 18.33 7.45
C ALA A 32 2.38 17.69 6.44
N TYR A 33 1.84 17.18 5.32
CA TYR A 33 2.69 16.93 4.15
C TYR A 33 3.28 18.25 3.65
N SER A 34 4.42 18.26 2.97
CA SER A 34 4.99 19.49 2.41
C SER A 34 5.64 19.28 1.05
N GLN A 35 6.02 20.37 0.40
CA GLN A 35 6.85 20.34 -0.81
C GLN A 35 8.35 20.31 -0.52
N ILE A 36 8.75 20.22 0.75
CA ILE A 36 10.16 20.12 1.10
C ILE A 36 10.72 18.86 0.44
N ARG A 37 11.78 19.07 -0.35
CA ARG A 37 12.58 18.00 -0.92
C ARG A 37 14.03 18.16 -0.47
N SER A 38 14.78 17.07 -0.49
CA SER A 38 16.22 17.06 -0.16
C SER A 38 17.11 17.75 -1.20
N TYR A 39 16.62 18.67 -2.05
CA TYR A 39 17.43 19.34 -3.08
C TYR A 39 18.73 19.93 -2.52
N THR A 40 19.78 19.92 -3.34
CA THR A 40 21.11 20.35 -2.95
C THR A 40 21.21 21.88 -2.86
N THR A 41 21.91 22.31 -1.79
CA THR A 41 22.47 23.64 -1.48
C THR A 41 21.55 24.87 -1.36
N ASN A 42 20.37 24.91 -1.98
CA ASN A 42 19.43 26.02 -1.80
C ASN A 42 18.27 25.64 -0.87
N PHE A 43 18.43 25.98 0.40
CA PHE A 43 17.44 25.70 1.44
C PHE A 43 16.43 26.83 1.68
N ASN A 44 16.38 27.87 0.84
CA ASN A 44 15.49 29.01 1.08
C ASN A 44 14.02 28.60 1.16
N CYS A 45 13.58 27.70 0.27
CA CYS A 45 12.22 27.15 0.30
C CYS A 45 11.99 26.29 1.56
N THR A 46 12.96 25.46 1.94
CA THR A 46 12.87 24.61 3.13
C THR A 46 12.76 25.45 4.41
N ASN A 47 13.62 26.45 4.57
CA ASN A 47 13.57 27.40 5.69
C ASN A 47 12.22 28.13 5.74
N ALA A 48 11.77 28.68 4.61
CA ALA A 48 10.51 29.42 4.56
C ALA A 48 9.29 28.54 4.91
N ILE A 49 9.28 27.27 4.47
CA ILE A 49 8.23 26.32 4.82
C ILE A 49 8.30 25.95 6.29
N ALA A 50 9.48 25.61 6.81
CA ALA A 50 9.68 25.20 8.21
C ALA A 50 9.22 26.31 9.18
N THR A 51 9.67 27.55 8.96
CA THR A 51 9.31 28.68 9.81
C THR A 51 7.81 28.93 9.81
N LYS A 52 7.17 28.92 8.62
CA LYS A 52 5.72 29.11 8.52
C LYS A 52 4.93 27.96 9.14
N ALA A 53 5.41 26.72 9.02
CA ALA A 53 4.75 25.58 9.63
C ALA A 53 4.78 25.66 11.16
N ARG A 54 5.94 26.03 11.72
CA ARG A 54 6.09 26.30 13.16
C ARG A 54 5.16 27.43 13.61
N GLU A 55 5.09 28.53 12.87
CA GLU A 55 4.16 29.65 13.14
C GLU A 55 2.69 29.23 13.08
N ALA A 56 2.35 28.26 12.22
CA ALA A 56 1.01 27.68 12.15
C ALA A 56 0.71 26.66 13.27
N GLY A 57 1.69 26.30 14.09
CA GLY A 57 1.55 25.36 15.20
C GLY A 57 1.75 23.89 14.82
N PHE A 58 2.30 23.58 13.64
CA PHE A 58 2.72 22.22 13.32
C PHE A 58 3.95 21.83 14.13
N ASN A 59 4.04 20.56 14.51
CA ASN A 59 5.20 19.96 15.18
C ASN A 59 5.88 18.86 14.37
N ALA A 60 5.37 18.57 13.16
CA ALA A 60 6.00 17.66 12.23
C ALA A 60 5.70 18.02 10.77
N LEU A 61 6.64 17.73 9.87
CA LEU A 61 6.44 17.89 8.43
C LEU A 61 6.85 16.64 7.63
N GLY A 62 6.03 16.34 6.62
CA GLY A 62 6.35 15.40 5.56
C GLY A 62 7.34 16.00 4.58
N CYS A 63 8.44 15.31 4.29
CA CYS A 63 9.43 15.73 3.30
C CYS A 63 9.89 14.52 2.48
N THR A 64 10.38 14.77 1.27
CA THR A 64 10.76 13.69 0.33
C THR A 64 12.21 13.80 -0.10
N THR A 65 12.83 12.67 -0.42
CA THR A 65 14.04 12.69 -1.24
C THR A 65 13.75 13.35 -2.59
N ALA A 66 14.71 14.08 -3.16
CA ALA A 66 14.62 14.48 -4.55
C ALA A 66 14.62 13.24 -5.46
N TYR A 67 13.93 13.33 -6.59
CA TYR A 67 13.77 12.22 -7.53
C TYR A 67 14.91 12.16 -8.56
N GLU A 68 16.11 12.56 -8.16
CA GLU A 68 17.31 12.63 -8.98
C GLU A 68 18.53 12.20 -8.17
N ILE A 69 19.59 11.81 -8.87
CA ILE A 69 20.89 11.52 -8.26
C ILE A 69 21.37 12.77 -7.52
N GLN A 70 21.64 12.65 -6.23
CA GLN A 70 22.14 13.75 -5.39
C GLN A 70 23.59 13.53 -4.99
N ASP A 71 24.39 14.60 -4.96
CA ASP A 71 25.78 14.55 -4.48
C ASP A 71 25.88 14.62 -2.94
N VAL A 72 24.80 15.04 -2.26
CA VAL A 72 24.75 15.22 -0.80
C VAL A 72 23.45 14.63 -0.26
N GLY A 73 23.50 13.98 0.91
CA GLY A 73 22.34 13.41 1.57
C GLY A 73 21.36 14.45 2.17
N PRO A 74 20.20 14.00 2.67
CA PRO A 74 19.12 14.86 3.17
C PRO A 74 19.39 15.57 4.51
N THR A 75 20.63 15.56 5.02
CA THR A 75 20.95 16.01 6.39
C THR A 75 20.66 17.49 6.62
N GLY A 76 20.96 18.36 5.66
CA GLY A 76 20.68 19.81 5.79
C GLY A 76 19.19 20.11 5.97
N MET A 77 18.32 19.36 5.30
CA MET A 77 16.86 19.46 5.45
C MET A 77 16.43 19.07 6.88
N PHE A 78 16.98 17.99 7.43
CA PHE A 78 16.69 17.57 8.80
C PHE A 78 17.15 18.60 9.83
N SER A 79 18.34 19.18 9.65
CA SER A 79 18.87 20.23 10.53
C SER A 79 17.97 21.47 10.56
N ILE A 80 17.45 21.90 9.42
CA ILE A 80 16.53 23.05 9.34
C ILE A 80 15.23 22.76 10.09
N LEU A 81 14.61 21.61 9.84
CA LEU A 81 13.38 21.21 10.54
C LEU A 81 13.61 21.12 12.05
N ASN A 82 14.74 20.56 12.48
CA ASN A 82 15.06 20.48 13.90
C ASN A 82 15.24 21.86 14.54
N SER A 83 15.86 22.81 13.82
CA SER A 83 16.06 24.19 14.31
C SER A 83 14.75 24.96 14.50
N ASP A 84 13.70 24.56 13.77
CA ASP A 84 12.34 25.10 13.91
C ASP A 84 11.43 24.22 14.79
N SER A 85 12.00 23.28 15.55
CA SER A 85 11.28 22.37 16.43
C SER A 85 10.22 21.50 15.73
N LEU A 86 10.56 21.00 14.54
CA LEU A 86 9.72 20.14 13.72
C LEU A 86 10.33 18.74 13.60
N ASP A 87 9.52 17.72 13.89
CA ASP A 87 9.80 16.33 13.55
C ASP A 87 9.63 16.07 12.05
N VAL A 88 10.21 14.96 11.61
CA VAL A 88 10.24 14.56 10.20
C VAL A 88 9.41 13.31 9.96
N ILE A 89 8.54 13.38 8.95
CA ILE A 89 7.93 12.24 8.26
C ILE A 89 8.62 12.12 6.89
N PHE A 90 9.53 11.16 6.73
CA PHE A 90 10.47 11.13 5.60
C PHE A 90 10.08 10.12 4.53
N ASP A 91 9.77 10.62 3.34
CA ASP A 91 9.48 9.88 2.11
C ASP A 91 10.79 9.61 1.33
N ASP A 92 11.42 8.47 1.62
CA ASP A 92 12.72 8.04 1.11
C ASP A 92 12.58 7.15 -0.13
N TRP A 93 12.71 7.73 -1.33
CA TRP A 93 12.56 7.00 -2.60
C TRP A 93 13.88 6.47 -3.15
N ILE A 94 14.95 7.27 -3.12
CA ILE A 94 16.19 6.99 -3.87
C ILE A 94 17.42 7.19 -2.99
N PHE A 95 18.38 6.29 -3.13
CA PHE A 95 19.68 6.38 -2.50
C PHE A 95 20.75 6.74 -3.53
N TYR A 96 21.10 8.03 -3.60
CA TYR A 96 22.38 8.49 -4.13
C TYR A 96 22.84 9.69 -3.29
N PRO A 97 24.10 9.79 -2.85
CA PRO A 97 25.24 8.90 -3.10
C PRO A 97 25.36 7.83 -2.01
N SER A 98 25.48 6.58 -2.45
CA SER A 98 25.82 5.42 -1.62
C SER A 98 27.32 5.17 -1.65
N THR A 99 27.87 4.77 -0.50
CA THR A 99 29.22 4.19 -0.43
C THR A 99 29.28 2.84 -1.15
N ASN A 100 28.12 2.22 -1.45
CA ASN A 100 27.97 1.02 -2.27
C ASN A 100 26.69 1.04 -3.15
N PRO A 101 26.71 1.75 -4.30
CA PRO A 101 25.56 1.92 -5.19
C PRO A 101 24.99 0.61 -5.78
N SER A 102 25.75 -0.50 -5.70
CA SER A 102 25.29 -1.81 -6.15
C SER A 102 24.29 -2.45 -5.18
N LEU A 103 24.26 -1.99 -3.91
CA LEU A 103 23.48 -2.58 -2.82
C LEU A 103 22.41 -1.64 -2.26
N GLU A 104 22.68 -0.34 -2.22
CA GLU A 104 21.80 0.67 -1.61
C GLU A 104 21.13 1.48 -2.73
N LYS A 105 20.15 0.87 -3.42
CA LYS A 105 19.50 1.47 -4.61
C LYS A 105 18.17 2.15 -4.31
N TYR A 106 17.41 1.61 -3.37
CA TYR A 106 16.04 2.02 -3.07
C TYR A 106 15.94 2.48 -1.62
N GLY A 107 15.20 3.56 -1.38
CA GLY A 107 14.84 3.98 -0.02
C GLY A 107 13.62 3.22 0.52
N TYR A 108 13.22 3.53 1.75
CA TYR A 108 12.10 2.86 2.43
C TYR A 108 10.78 2.94 1.65
N SER A 109 10.46 4.09 1.05
CA SER A 109 9.21 4.31 0.31
C SER A 109 9.16 3.46 -0.96
N ALA A 110 10.27 3.42 -1.69
CA ALA A 110 10.38 2.59 -2.89
C ALA A 110 10.27 1.08 -2.57
N LEU A 111 10.99 0.60 -1.56
CA LEU A 111 10.93 -0.82 -1.17
C LEU A 111 9.57 -1.25 -0.64
N SER A 112 8.83 -0.33 -0.01
CA SER A 112 7.48 -0.60 0.47
C SER A 112 6.47 -0.82 -0.67
N SER A 113 6.83 -0.46 -1.91
CA SER A 113 6.03 -0.71 -3.11
C SER A 113 6.19 -2.13 -3.67
N GLY A 114 7.10 -2.96 -3.12
CA GLY A 114 7.26 -4.34 -3.57
C GLY A 114 5.96 -5.13 -3.41
N LEU A 115 5.68 -6.03 -4.35
CA LEU A 115 4.41 -6.74 -4.45
C LEU A 115 4.56 -8.21 -4.03
N ASP A 116 3.65 -8.67 -3.19
CA ASP A 116 3.40 -10.08 -2.86
C ASP A 116 1.92 -10.26 -2.52
N MET A 117 1.23 -11.12 -3.27
CA MET A 117 -0.16 -11.47 -3.02
C MET A 117 -0.39 -12.94 -3.33
N LYS A 118 -0.84 -13.68 -2.31
CA LYS A 118 -1.28 -15.06 -2.44
C LYS A 118 -2.80 -15.13 -2.60
N PHE A 119 -3.22 -15.84 -3.63
CA PHE A 119 -4.60 -16.21 -3.89
C PHE A 119 -4.78 -17.68 -3.54
N GLU A 120 -5.26 -17.95 -2.33
CA GLU A 120 -5.59 -19.29 -1.84
C GLU A 120 -6.66 -19.92 -2.74
N ALA A 121 -6.48 -21.18 -3.13
CA ALA A 121 -7.25 -21.77 -4.21
C ALA A 121 -8.67 -22.16 -3.81
N GLU A 122 -8.98 -22.30 -2.53
CA GLU A 122 -10.26 -22.76 -1.99
C GLU A 122 -11.42 -21.75 -2.15
N TYR A 123 -11.13 -20.46 -2.28
CA TYR A 123 -12.17 -19.42 -2.34
C TYR A 123 -12.87 -19.42 -3.69
N SER A 124 -14.00 -20.12 -3.78
CA SER A 124 -14.78 -20.27 -5.02
C SER A 124 -16.07 -19.44 -5.08
N ASP A 125 -16.49 -18.89 -3.95
CA ASP A 125 -17.70 -18.09 -3.77
C ASP A 125 -17.59 -17.23 -2.48
N GLU A 126 -18.72 -16.65 -2.04
CA GLU A 126 -18.85 -15.85 -0.82
C GLU A 126 -18.96 -16.67 0.48
N MET A 127 -18.99 -18.00 0.40
CA MET A 127 -19.22 -18.89 1.55
C MET A 127 -17.93 -19.15 2.32
N ASN A 128 -18.01 -19.25 3.64
CA ASN A 128 -16.86 -19.52 4.51
C ASN A 128 -16.08 -20.77 4.02
N VAL A 129 -14.75 -20.66 3.96
CA VAL A 129 -13.88 -21.84 3.89
C VAL A 129 -13.36 -22.16 5.28
N ASN A 130 -12.81 -21.15 5.94
CA ASN A 130 -12.41 -21.11 7.33
C ASN A 130 -13.41 -20.32 8.18
N ASN A 131 -13.28 -20.47 9.50
CA ASN A 131 -14.16 -19.80 10.45
C ASN A 131 -14.08 -18.27 10.30
N ASN A 132 -15.23 -17.64 10.02
CA ASN A 132 -15.41 -16.19 9.86
C ASN A 132 -14.63 -15.51 8.72
N ASP A 133 -14.10 -16.26 7.74
CA ASP A 133 -13.36 -15.63 6.64
C ASP A 133 -14.26 -14.87 5.64
N ARG A 134 -15.57 -15.18 5.57
CA ARG A 134 -16.49 -14.57 4.59
C ARG A 134 -16.64 -13.06 4.76
N ASN A 135 -16.40 -12.57 5.97
CA ASN A 135 -16.49 -11.17 6.36
C ASN A 135 -15.11 -10.55 6.64
N SER A 136 -14.03 -11.29 6.38
CA SER A 136 -12.66 -10.81 6.58
C SER A 136 -12.18 -9.99 5.40
N ASP A 137 -11.69 -8.77 5.67
CA ASP A 137 -11.11 -7.88 4.65
C ASP A 137 -9.78 -8.43 4.08
N SER A 138 -9.22 -9.51 4.64
CA SER A 138 -7.99 -10.16 4.13
C SER A 138 -8.25 -11.17 3.01
N TYR A 139 -9.45 -11.77 2.96
CA TYR A 139 -9.82 -12.80 1.98
C TYR A 139 -10.87 -12.27 1.00
N PHE A 140 -10.55 -11.12 0.40
CA PHE A 140 -11.46 -10.35 -0.45
C PHE A 140 -11.61 -10.91 -1.88
N TYR A 141 -10.95 -12.01 -2.23
CA TYR A 141 -10.85 -12.52 -3.60
C TYR A 141 -11.51 -13.90 -3.74
N MET A 142 -11.80 -14.29 -4.98
CA MET A 142 -12.25 -15.63 -5.33
C MET A 142 -11.91 -15.98 -6.79
N SER A 143 -11.98 -17.27 -7.12
CA SER A 143 -12.02 -17.79 -8.49
C SER A 143 -13.27 -18.67 -8.65
N ALA A 144 -14.20 -18.26 -9.51
CA ALA A 144 -15.50 -18.90 -9.67
C ALA A 144 -15.61 -19.72 -10.97
N ALA A 145 -16.67 -20.54 -11.08
CA ALA A 145 -17.02 -21.31 -12.29
C ALA A 145 -15.90 -22.24 -12.81
N ARG A 146 -15.38 -23.07 -11.89
CA ARG A 146 -14.31 -24.05 -12.07
C ARG A 146 -14.74 -25.44 -11.55
N VAL A 147 -14.02 -26.49 -11.92
CA VAL A 147 -14.29 -27.87 -11.46
C VAL A 147 -13.48 -28.21 -10.22
N GLY A 148 -14.00 -29.09 -9.38
CA GLY A 148 -13.39 -29.50 -8.12
C GLY A 148 -14.14 -28.99 -6.90
N SER A 149 -13.52 -29.15 -5.73
CA SER A 149 -14.00 -28.68 -4.43
C SER A 149 -12.83 -28.43 -3.49
N PHE A 150 -13.01 -27.59 -2.48
CA PHE A 150 -11.98 -27.45 -1.45
C PHE A 150 -12.01 -28.63 -0.46
N GLU A 151 -10.85 -28.98 0.08
CA GLU A 151 -10.68 -29.97 1.14
C GLU A 151 -9.77 -29.42 2.25
N PHE A 152 -10.17 -29.66 3.50
CA PHE A 152 -9.35 -29.31 4.66
C PHE A 152 -8.11 -30.20 4.74
N ASN A 153 -6.94 -29.59 4.88
CA ASN A 153 -5.70 -30.26 5.21
C ASN A 153 -4.75 -29.27 5.89
N SER A 154 -4.33 -29.57 7.11
CA SER A 154 -3.53 -28.65 7.91
C SER A 154 -2.11 -28.39 7.41
N ASP A 155 -1.62 -29.20 6.47
CA ASP A 155 -0.28 -29.07 5.90
C ASP A 155 -0.24 -28.04 4.75
N PHE A 156 -1.40 -27.73 4.15
CA PHE A 156 -1.55 -26.78 3.05
C PHE A 156 -1.69 -25.34 3.57
N SER A 157 -1.49 -24.35 2.69
CA SER A 157 -1.69 -22.96 3.09
C SER A 157 -3.15 -22.73 3.46
N ASN A 158 -3.36 -21.83 4.44
CA ASN A 158 -4.68 -21.51 4.95
C ASN A 158 -5.51 -22.75 5.38
N TYR A 159 -4.83 -23.86 5.70
CA TYR A 159 -5.39 -25.15 6.13
C TYR A 159 -6.30 -25.85 5.11
N ASN A 160 -6.29 -25.45 3.84
CA ASN A 160 -7.16 -26.00 2.80
C ASN A 160 -6.44 -26.09 1.46
N HIS A 161 -7.02 -26.85 0.52
CA HIS A 161 -6.59 -26.85 -0.87
C HIS A 161 -7.76 -27.14 -1.80
N TRP A 162 -7.63 -26.79 -3.08
CA TRP A 162 -8.60 -27.13 -4.11
C TRP A 162 -8.27 -28.48 -4.76
N MET A 163 -9.19 -29.44 -4.67
CA MET A 163 -9.02 -30.81 -5.14
C MET A 163 -9.86 -31.09 -6.40
N ILE A 164 -9.24 -31.72 -7.40
CA ILE A 164 -9.93 -32.24 -8.59
C ILE A 164 -9.64 -33.74 -8.70
N PRO A 165 -10.67 -34.61 -8.65
CA PRO A 165 -10.49 -36.05 -8.76
C PRO A 165 -9.92 -36.46 -10.12
N ASN A 166 -9.23 -37.61 -10.13
CA ASN A 166 -8.79 -38.26 -11.37
C ASN A 166 -10.00 -38.52 -12.29
N GLY A 167 -9.82 -38.30 -13.59
CA GLY A 167 -10.88 -38.41 -14.60
C GLY A 167 -11.72 -37.13 -14.81
N THR A 168 -11.59 -36.11 -13.96
CA THR A 168 -12.36 -34.86 -14.09
C THR A 168 -11.56 -33.79 -14.82
N ALA A 169 -11.97 -33.46 -16.05
CA ALA A 169 -11.35 -32.38 -16.84
C ALA A 169 -12.12 -31.06 -16.68
N GLY A 170 -11.41 -29.94 -16.72
CA GLY A 170 -12.01 -28.61 -16.62
C GLY A 170 -11.04 -27.56 -16.12
N TYR A 171 -11.49 -26.32 -16.01
CA TYR A 171 -10.71 -25.26 -15.37
C TYR A 171 -10.56 -25.57 -13.89
N ALA A 172 -9.32 -25.77 -13.43
CA ALA A 172 -8.97 -25.90 -12.03
C ALA A 172 -8.92 -24.54 -11.33
N TYR A 173 -8.51 -23.52 -12.08
CA TYR A 173 -8.49 -22.14 -11.64
C TYR A 173 -8.73 -21.26 -12.86
N LYS A 174 -9.59 -20.27 -12.74
CA LYS A 174 -9.79 -19.26 -13.79
C LYS A 174 -10.36 -17.99 -13.18
N ASP A 175 -9.87 -16.86 -13.68
CA ASP A 175 -10.28 -15.52 -13.26
C ASP A 175 -10.06 -15.23 -11.77
N ILE A 176 -9.75 -13.98 -11.45
CA ILE A 176 -9.67 -13.52 -10.07
C ILE A 176 -10.57 -12.31 -9.94
N THR A 177 -11.57 -12.44 -9.09
CA THR A 177 -12.49 -11.36 -8.78
C THR A 177 -12.47 -11.07 -7.29
N TYR A 178 -12.95 -9.89 -6.93
CA TYR A 178 -13.44 -9.65 -5.60
C TYR A 178 -14.54 -10.67 -5.27
N ARG A 179 -14.54 -11.11 -4.02
CA ARG A 179 -15.48 -12.08 -3.49
C ARG A 179 -16.85 -11.46 -3.28
N TRP A 180 -16.94 -10.16 -3.06
CA TRP A 180 -18.20 -9.45 -2.84
C TRP A 180 -18.62 -8.62 -4.05
N GLN A 181 -19.92 -8.54 -4.26
CA GLN A 181 -20.51 -7.86 -5.42
C GLN A 181 -20.47 -6.33 -5.30
N ASN A 182 -20.33 -5.70 -6.45
CA ASN A 182 -20.55 -4.28 -6.68
C ASN A 182 -21.84 -4.13 -7.51
N GLY A 183 -22.97 -3.95 -6.84
CA GLY A 183 -24.28 -4.07 -7.50
C GLY A 183 -24.51 -5.51 -7.96
N ALA A 184 -24.70 -5.72 -9.27
CA ALA A 184 -24.97 -7.05 -9.84
C ALA A 184 -23.72 -7.79 -10.38
N ASN A 185 -22.53 -7.19 -10.29
CA ASN A 185 -21.30 -7.74 -10.87
C ASN A 185 -20.22 -7.92 -9.82
N TYR A 186 -19.27 -8.81 -10.09
CA TYR A 186 -18.01 -8.87 -9.34
C TYR A 186 -16.94 -8.04 -10.03
N ASP A 187 -16.19 -7.29 -9.24
CA ASP A 187 -15.03 -6.55 -9.72
C ASP A 187 -13.85 -7.50 -9.91
N ARG A 188 -13.06 -7.34 -10.97
CA ARG A 188 -11.83 -8.09 -11.21
C ARG A 188 -10.70 -7.54 -10.35
N VAL A 189 -9.84 -8.43 -9.89
CA VAL A 189 -8.59 -8.05 -9.21
C VAL A 189 -7.58 -7.58 -10.24
N GLY A 190 -6.88 -6.49 -9.94
CA GLY A 190 -5.78 -5.99 -10.74
C GLY A 190 -5.33 -4.58 -10.38
N LYS A 191 -6.26 -3.64 -10.17
CA LYS A 191 -5.92 -2.24 -9.86
C LYS A 191 -5.19 -2.07 -8.54
N GLU A 192 -5.23 -3.08 -7.69
CA GLU A 192 -4.50 -3.16 -6.44
C GLU A 192 -3.00 -3.37 -6.66
N PHE A 193 -2.59 -3.87 -7.83
CA PHE A 193 -1.19 -4.06 -8.19
C PHE A 193 -0.60 -2.77 -8.75
N ARG A 194 0.06 -2.03 -7.87
CA ARG A 194 0.80 -0.80 -8.16
C ARG A 194 2.30 -1.08 -8.11
N PHE A 195 2.90 -1.26 -9.28
CA PHE A 195 4.34 -1.46 -9.41
C PHE A 195 5.06 -0.13 -9.27
N LEU A 196 6.27 -0.18 -8.71
CA LEU A 196 7.16 0.97 -8.68
C LEU A 196 7.48 1.43 -10.12
N GLY A 197 7.21 2.70 -10.44
CA GLY A 197 7.34 3.24 -11.80
C GLY A 197 8.79 3.44 -12.22
N ASN A 198 9.10 3.11 -13.47
CA ASN A 198 10.50 3.01 -13.94
C ASN A 198 11.20 4.36 -14.20
N THR A 199 10.50 5.50 -14.22
CA THR A 199 11.09 6.78 -14.62
C THR A 199 10.53 7.99 -13.87
N THR A 200 11.40 8.91 -13.45
CA THR A 200 11.04 10.32 -13.16
C THR A 200 11.98 11.22 -13.94
N ASN A 201 11.47 12.24 -14.64
CA ASN A 201 12.26 13.19 -15.45
C ASN A 201 13.24 12.50 -16.43
N ASN A 202 12.80 11.42 -17.10
CA ASN A 202 13.61 10.59 -18.00
C ASN A 202 14.81 9.87 -17.35
N VAL A 203 14.92 9.89 -16.02
CA VAL A 203 15.90 9.07 -15.28
C VAL A 203 15.25 7.74 -14.96
N GLN A 204 15.87 6.65 -15.39
CA GLN A 204 15.47 5.31 -14.98
C GLN A 204 15.84 5.11 -13.51
N ILE A 205 14.85 4.94 -12.65
CA ILE A 205 15.06 4.87 -11.19
C ILE A 205 15.26 3.42 -10.72
N ILE A 206 14.80 2.43 -11.50
CA ILE A 206 14.74 1.01 -11.12
C ILE A 206 15.20 0.15 -12.29
N GLU A 207 15.81 -1.00 -11.98
CA GLU A 207 16.14 -2.05 -12.94
C GLU A 207 14.89 -2.66 -13.62
N ASN A 208 15.09 -3.56 -14.58
CA ASN A 208 14.02 -4.28 -15.27
C ASN A 208 13.20 -5.15 -14.31
N ASN A 209 12.17 -4.56 -13.69
CA ASN A 209 11.23 -5.27 -12.83
C ASN A 209 10.33 -6.21 -13.66
N ARG A 210 9.96 -7.34 -13.07
CA ARG A 210 9.04 -8.33 -13.62
C ARG A 210 7.98 -8.67 -12.58
N LEU A 211 6.76 -8.95 -13.07
CA LEU A 211 5.77 -9.69 -12.29
C LEU A 211 6.03 -11.18 -12.48
N ASN A 212 6.14 -11.90 -11.38
CA ASN A 212 6.24 -13.35 -11.33
C ASN A 212 4.89 -13.91 -10.87
N VAL A 213 4.40 -14.93 -11.56
CA VAL A 213 3.19 -15.66 -11.18
C VAL A 213 3.53 -17.12 -10.95
N ARG A 214 3.30 -17.60 -9.73
CA ARG A 214 3.64 -18.96 -9.29
C ARG A 214 2.39 -19.75 -8.95
N TYR A 215 2.26 -20.93 -9.53
CA TYR A 215 1.28 -21.94 -9.14
C TYR A 215 1.94 -22.92 -8.18
N VAL A 216 1.34 -23.15 -7.01
CA VAL A 216 1.80 -24.16 -6.06
C VAL A 216 0.75 -25.26 -5.97
N PHE A 217 1.11 -26.46 -6.40
CA PHE A 217 0.16 -27.57 -6.50
C PHE A 217 0.85 -28.93 -6.47
N ARG A 218 0.06 -29.95 -6.19
CA ARG A 218 0.45 -31.35 -6.25
C ARG A 218 -0.46 -32.10 -7.21
N ALA A 219 0.13 -32.96 -8.03
CA ALA A 219 -0.56 -33.92 -8.86
C ALA A 219 -0.19 -35.34 -8.42
N ASP A 220 -1.22 -36.13 -8.09
CA ASP A 220 -1.12 -37.50 -7.58
C ASP A 220 -1.68 -38.51 -8.59
N GLN A 221 -1.45 -39.80 -8.31
CA GLN A 221 -1.94 -40.92 -9.14
C GLN A 221 -1.44 -40.84 -10.58
N LEU A 222 -0.18 -40.46 -10.77
CA LEU A 222 0.42 -40.25 -12.10
C LEU A 222 1.04 -41.53 -12.73
N ASN A 223 1.04 -42.66 -12.00
CA ASN A 223 1.75 -43.88 -12.40
C ASN A 223 1.21 -44.50 -13.70
N SER A 224 -0.07 -44.29 -14.02
CA SER A 224 -0.72 -44.80 -15.23
C SER A 224 -0.48 -43.94 -16.48
N TYR A 225 0.21 -42.80 -16.35
CA TYR A 225 0.43 -41.86 -17.44
C TYR A 225 1.91 -41.83 -17.85
N SER A 226 2.15 -41.64 -19.15
CA SER A 226 3.46 -41.43 -19.74
C SER A 226 3.98 -40.02 -19.47
N ASP A 227 5.30 -39.80 -19.57
CA ASP A 227 5.87 -38.49 -19.26
C ASP A 227 5.51 -37.40 -20.30
N SER A 228 5.11 -37.79 -21.51
CA SER A 228 4.59 -36.89 -22.54
C SER A 228 3.11 -36.55 -22.35
N ASP A 229 2.39 -37.23 -21.45
CA ASP A 229 0.98 -36.97 -21.24
C ASP A 229 0.74 -35.57 -20.68
N THR A 230 -0.15 -34.83 -21.32
CA THR A 230 -0.54 -33.48 -20.88
C THR A 230 -1.41 -33.57 -19.63
N LEU A 231 -0.96 -32.95 -18.55
CA LEU A 231 -1.71 -32.81 -17.31
C LEU A 231 -2.55 -31.54 -17.33
N ALA A 232 -1.97 -30.40 -17.69
CA ALA A 232 -2.66 -29.11 -17.69
C ALA A 232 -2.24 -28.21 -18.85
N VAL A 233 -3.09 -27.24 -19.17
CA VAL A 233 -2.75 -26.10 -20.04
C VAL A 233 -2.89 -24.83 -19.22
N ILE A 234 -1.81 -24.04 -19.13
CA ILE A 234 -1.78 -22.75 -18.45
C ILE A 234 -1.80 -21.61 -19.46
N SER A 235 -2.59 -20.58 -19.18
CA SER A 235 -2.64 -19.34 -19.97
C SER A 235 -3.01 -18.16 -19.09
N PHE A 236 -2.85 -16.94 -19.61
CA PHE A 236 -3.22 -15.72 -18.91
C PHE A 236 -4.05 -14.81 -19.79
N ILE A 237 -5.10 -14.25 -19.21
CA ILE A 237 -6.12 -13.49 -19.94
C ILE A 237 -6.24 -12.08 -19.37
N LYS A 238 -6.39 -11.12 -20.28
CA LYS A 238 -6.83 -9.76 -19.97
C LYS A 238 -8.26 -9.54 -20.48
N TYR A 239 -9.07 -8.85 -19.69
CA TYR A 239 -10.41 -8.36 -20.06
C TYR A 239 -10.37 -6.86 -20.36
N ASP A 240 -11.29 -6.41 -21.21
CA ASP A 240 -11.43 -4.99 -21.64
C ASP A 240 -11.94 -4.06 -20.53
N GLY A 241 -12.54 -4.62 -19.48
CA GLY A 241 -13.03 -3.90 -18.31
C GLY A 241 -12.85 -4.66 -17.01
N MET A 242 -13.32 -4.03 -15.94
CA MET A 242 -13.05 -4.45 -14.56
C MET A 242 -14.17 -5.29 -13.95
N THR A 243 -15.19 -5.68 -14.70
CA THR A 243 -16.33 -6.43 -14.17
C THR A 243 -16.45 -7.79 -14.84
N THR A 244 -17.22 -8.69 -14.25
CA THR A 244 -17.57 -9.98 -14.86
C THR A 244 -18.42 -9.85 -16.14
N ALA A 245 -19.00 -8.69 -16.43
CA ALA A 245 -19.74 -8.41 -17.67
C ALA A 245 -18.83 -8.09 -18.87
N SER A 246 -17.53 -7.88 -18.64
CA SER A 246 -16.53 -7.53 -19.66
C SER A 246 -16.16 -8.69 -20.57
N THR A 247 -15.81 -8.39 -21.82
CA THR A 247 -15.40 -9.41 -22.79
C THR A 247 -13.91 -9.72 -22.70
N ILE A 248 -13.54 -10.95 -23.08
CA ILE A 248 -12.14 -11.35 -23.16
C ILE A 248 -11.45 -10.49 -24.22
N TYR A 249 -10.39 -9.79 -23.82
CA TYR A 249 -9.67 -8.90 -24.71
C TYR A 249 -8.52 -9.62 -25.42
N ASP A 250 -7.64 -10.31 -24.67
CA ASP A 250 -6.48 -10.97 -25.29
C ASP A 250 -5.92 -12.14 -24.45
N SER A 251 -5.31 -13.11 -25.15
CA SER A 251 -4.41 -14.11 -24.58
C SER A 251 -2.99 -13.57 -24.55
N LEU A 252 -2.42 -13.51 -23.34
CA LEU A 252 -1.18 -12.82 -23.08
C LEU A 252 0.04 -13.71 -23.33
N TYR A 253 1.11 -13.09 -23.81
CA TYR A 253 2.46 -13.63 -23.78
C TYR A 253 3.06 -13.54 -22.38
N PHE A 254 3.77 -14.59 -22.00
CA PHE A 254 4.50 -14.72 -20.75
C PHE A 254 5.71 -15.64 -20.94
N TYR A 255 6.67 -15.56 -20.03
CA TYR A 255 7.85 -16.41 -20.06
C TYR A 255 7.72 -17.58 -19.08
N GLN A 256 8.20 -18.75 -19.49
CA GLN A 256 8.64 -19.80 -18.58
C GLN A 256 10.13 -20.01 -18.85
N SER A 257 10.94 -19.80 -17.81
CA SER A 257 12.39 -19.62 -17.98
C SER A 257 12.70 -18.54 -19.02
N SER A 258 13.33 -18.90 -20.16
CA SER A 258 13.70 -17.95 -21.21
C SER A 258 12.77 -17.97 -22.44
N ASN A 259 11.75 -18.83 -22.45
CA ASN A 259 10.91 -19.04 -23.63
C ASN A 259 9.56 -18.33 -23.49
N PRO A 260 9.10 -17.57 -24.51
CA PRO A 260 7.80 -16.94 -24.50
C PRO A 260 6.69 -17.91 -24.94
N TYR A 261 5.53 -17.82 -24.28
CA TYR A 261 4.34 -18.63 -24.55
C TYR A 261 3.09 -17.76 -24.51
N LYS A 262 2.06 -18.11 -25.31
CA LYS A 262 0.66 -17.70 -25.05
C LYS A 262 -0.12 -18.76 -24.27
N LYS A 263 0.33 -20.00 -24.37
CA LYS A 263 -0.22 -21.17 -23.69
C LYS A 263 0.95 -22.10 -23.37
N PHE A 264 1.00 -22.57 -22.13
CA PHE A 264 2.03 -23.51 -21.67
C PHE A 264 1.38 -24.87 -21.41
N VAL A 265 1.92 -25.91 -22.03
CA VAL A 265 1.46 -27.28 -21.89
C VAL A 265 2.29 -27.95 -20.81
N LEU A 266 1.68 -28.22 -19.65
CA LEU A 266 2.30 -28.96 -18.57
C LEU A 266 2.10 -30.45 -18.80
N THR A 267 3.18 -31.16 -19.16
CA THR A 267 3.18 -32.63 -19.20
C THR A 267 3.56 -33.23 -17.84
N LYS A 268 3.33 -34.54 -17.66
CA LYS A 268 3.78 -35.27 -16.47
C LYS A 268 5.29 -35.15 -16.28
N GLY A 269 6.09 -35.31 -17.33
CA GLY A 269 7.54 -35.19 -17.28
C GLY A 269 7.99 -33.81 -16.79
N ILE A 270 7.35 -32.74 -17.31
CA ILE A 270 7.61 -31.37 -16.83
C ILE A 270 7.23 -31.25 -15.35
N TYR A 271 6.03 -31.68 -14.95
CA TYR A 271 5.59 -31.61 -13.55
C TYR A 271 6.56 -32.31 -12.59
N LEU A 272 7.02 -33.52 -12.92
CA LEU A 272 7.97 -34.27 -12.08
C LEU A 272 9.34 -33.60 -11.98
N SER A 273 9.71 -32.76 -12.95
CA SER A 273 10.94 -31.97 -12.92
C SER A 273 10.83 -30.67 -12.12
N LEU A 274 9.62 -30.22 -11.76
CA LEU A 274 9.42 -28.99 -11.01
C LEU A 274 9.99 -29.09 -9.59
N PRO A 275 10.54 -28.01 -9.02
CA PRO A 275 11.03 -28.01 -7.65
C PRO A 275 9.89 -28.29 -6.66
N VAL A 276 10.18 -29.10 -5.63
CA VAL A 276 9.28 -29.25 -4.47
C VAL A 276 9.32 -27.95 -3.68
N SER A 277 8.17 -27.31 -3.55
CA SER A 277 8.00 -26.03 -2.85
C SER A 277 7.67 -26.23 -1.37
N ASN A 278 7.00 -27.32 -1.02
CA ASN A 278 6.65 -27.66 0.35
C ASN A 278 6.80 -29.17 0.55
N ILE A 279 7.67 -29.56 1.49
CA ILE A 279 8.01 -30.96 1.73
C ILE A 279 6.89 -31.73 2.43
N LEU A 280 6.07 -31.06 3.23
CA LEU A 280 4.97 -31.67 3.98
C LEU A 280 3.82 -32.06 3.04
N THR A 281 3.43 -31.13 2.16
CA THR A 281 2.35 -31.37 1.21
C THR A 281 2.83 -32.13 -0.04
N GLY A 282 4.12 -32.05 -0.36
CA GLY A 282 4.67 -32.52 -1.64
C GLY A 282 4.33 -31.61 -2.82
N CYS A 283 3.80 -30.41 -2.57
CA CYS A 283 3.49 -29.43 -3.62
C CYS A 283 4.76 -29.01 -4.36
N ARG A 284 4.61 -28.79 -5.66
CA ARG A 284 5.64 -28.27 -6.57
C ARG A 284 5.26 -26.89 -7.07
N ALA A 285 6.26 -26.09 -7.40
CA ALA A 285 6.07 -24.74 -7.92
C ALA A 285 6.31 -24.67 -9.43
N LEU A 286 5.34 -24.09 -10.15
CA LEU A 286 5.47 -23.70 -11.56
C LEU A 286 5.38 -22.18 -11.67
N GLU A 287 6.40 -21.55 -12.25
CA GLU A 287 6.55 -20.10 -12.26
C GLU A 287 6.60 -19.52 -13.67
N PHE A 288 5.93 -18.39 -13.86
CA PHE A 288 5.88 -17.63 -15.08
C PHE A 288 6.27 -16.17 -14.83
N GLN A 289 6.89 -15.54 -15.83
CA GLN A 289 7.44 -14.20 -15.70
C GLN A 289 6.88 -13.25 -16.75
N PHE A 290 6.59 -12.02 -16.32
CA PHE A 290 6.08 -10.95 -17.14
C PHE A 290 6.95 -9.71 -16.96
N PRO A 291 7.80 -9.36 -17.93
CA PRO A 291 8.49 -8.08 -17.93
C PRO A 291 7.49 -6.92 -17.88
N LEU A 292 7.68 -5.96 -16.97
CA LEU A 292 6.76 -4.83 -16.87
C LEU A 292 6.90 -3.89 -18.07
N LYS A 293 8.15 -3.46 -18.34
CA LYS A 293 8.55 -2.63 -19.47
C LYS A 293 9.77 -3.22 -20.18
N GLY A 294 9.99 -2.81 -21.42
CA GLY A 294 11.14 -3.23 -22.20
C GLY A 294 12.27 -2.23 -22.07
N ILE A 295 13.42 -2.66 -21.55
CA ILE A 295 14.69 -1.96 -21.81
C ILE A 295 15.69 -2.85 -22.56
N ASN A 296 15.46 -4.16 -22.64
CA ASN A 296 16.25 -5.12 -23.45
C ASN A 296 15.45 -6.36 -23.90
N GLY A 297 14.11 -6.30 -23.89
CA GLY A 297 13.23 -7.40 -24.32
C GLY A 297 12.46 -7.03 -25.58
N ILE A 298 12.00 -8.03 -26.35
CA ILE A 298 11.10 -7.79 -27.49
C ILE A 298 9.84 -7.12 -26.93
N PRO A 299 9.53 -5.86 -27.30
CA PRO A 299 8.50 -5.06 -26.65
C PRO A 299 7.14 -5.75 -26.54
N VAL A 300 6.77 -6.57 -27.53
CA VAL A 300 5.49 -7.30 -27.59
C VAL A 300 5.19 -8.20 -26.38
N TYR A 301 6.20 -8.59 -25.59
CA TYR A 301 6.03 -9.49 -24.45
C TYR A 301 5.91 -8.79 -23.09
N THR A 302 5.95 -7.45 -23.05
CA THR A 302 5.86 -6.70 -21.79
C THR A 302 4.40 -6.49 -21.37
N LEU A 303 4.11 -6.37 -20.08
CA LEU A 303 2.76 -6.06 -19.62
C LEU A 303 2.25 -4.72 -20.16
N GLU A 304 3.14 -3.73 -20.31
CA GLU A 304 2.77 -2.41 -20.85
C GLU A 304 2.31 -2.50 -22.31
N ASN A 305 3.07 -3.18 -23.18
CA ASN A 305 2.73 -3.28 -24.60
C ASN A 305 1.56 -4.24 -24.86
N GLN A 306 1.31 -5.18 -23.95
CA GLN A 306 0.09 -5.99 -23.95
C GLN A 306 -1.11 -5.25 -23.34
N GLY A 307 -0.93 -4.00 -22.93
CA GLY A 307 -1.96 -3.13 -22.35
C GLY A 307 -2.49 -3.62 -21.01
N VAL A 308 -1.74 -4.46 -20.30
CA VAL A 308 -2.12 -5.00 -18.98
C VAL A 308 -1.83 -3.97 -17.90
N ILE A 309 -0.72 -3.24 -18.00
CA ILE A 309 -0.36 -2.14 -17.09
C ILE A 309 -0.32 -0.79 -17.82
N SER A 310 -0.56 0.29 -17.08
CA SER A 310 -0.42 1.67 -17.57
C SER A 310 0.13 2.58 -16.48
N GLN A 311 0.76 3.69 -16.88
CA GLN A 311 1.21 4.70 -15.92
C GLN A 311 0.00 5.30 -15.17
N ASN A 312 0.06 5.32 -13.85
CA ASN A 312 -0.88 6.02 -12.98
C ASN A 312 -0.11 6.77 -11.89
N GLY A 313 0.01 8.09 -12.05
CA GLY A 313 0.84 8.92 -11.18
C GLY A 313 2.29 8.46 -11.22
N ARG A 314 2.83 8.00 -10.09
CA ARG A 314 4.21 7.52 -9.94
C ARG A 314 4.38 6.01 -10.10
N HIS A 315 3.28 5.29 -10.26
CA HIS A 315 3.26 3.83 -10.32
C HIS A 315 2.86 3.36 -11.72
N MET A 316 3.25 2.14 -12.07
CA MET A 316 2.54 1.41 -13.11
C MET A 316 1.40 0.66 -12.42
N GLN A 317 0.18 0.79 -12.91
CA GLN A 317 -0.98 0.11 -12.35
C GLN A 317 -1.48 -0.95 -13.31
N MET A 318 -1.76 -2.15 -12.79
CA MET A 318 -2.40 -3.21 -13.57
C MET A 318 -3.90 -2.96 -13.71
N SER A 319 -4.42 -3.26 -14.90
CA SER A 319 -5.85 -3.30 -15.16
C SER A 319 -6.42 -4.60 -14.59
N ASN A 320 -6.16 -5.73 -15.24
CA ASN A 320 -6.43 -7.07 -14.74
C ASN A 320 -5.50 -8.08 -15.42
N LEU A 321 -5.12 -9.14 -14.69
CA LEU A 321 -4.35 -10.27 -15.19
C LEU A 321 -4.95 -11.54 -14.57
N ASN A 322 -5.55 -12.39 -15.39
CA ASN A 322 -6.32 -13.54 -14.91
C ASN A 322 -5.57 -14.83 -15.24
N PRO A 323 -5.18 -15.63 -14.23
CA PRO A 323 -4.51 -16.91 -14.42
C PRO A 323 -5.54 -17.99 -14.75
N TRP A 324 -5.29 -18.75 -15.80
CA TRP A 324 -6.13 -19.88 -16.22
C TRP A 324 -5.32 -21.17 -16.20
N MET A 325 -5.79 -22.16 -15.46
CA MET A 325 -5.28 -23.53 -15.46
C MET A 325 -6.41 -24.49 -15.86
N TYR A 326 -6.31 -25.06 -17.06
CA TYR A 326 -7.19 -26.14 -17.50
C TYR A 326 -6.55 -27.49 -17.19
N TRP A 327 -7.18 -28.30 -16.33
CA TRP A 327 -6.76 -29.65 -15.99
C TRP A 327 -7.40 -30.66 -16.96
N ASN A 328 -6.60 -31.60 -17.49
CA ASN A 328 -7.07 -32.59 -18.46
C ASN A 328 -7.64 -33.86 -17.80
N GLY A 329 -7.84 -33.85 -16.48
CA GLY A 329 -8.38 -34.99 -15.74
C GLY A 329 -7.42 -36.16 -15.57
N ARG A 330 -6.11 -35.93 -15.70
CA ARG A 330 -5.08 -36.99 -15.58
C ARG A 330 -4.40 -36.96 -14.22
N GLY A 331 -4.87 -37.82 -13.32
CA GLY A 331 -4.45 -37.84 -11.93
C GLY A 331 -5.30 -36.90 -11.07
N VAL A 332 -5.02 -36.89 -9.76
CA VAL A 332 -5.70 -36.01 -8.80
C VAL A 332 -4.90 -34.72 -8.68
N LEU A 333 -5.53 -33.58 -8.94
CA LEU A 333 -4.92 -32.26 -8.70
C LEU A 333 -5.26 -31.78 -7.28
N ARG A 334 -4.27 -31.24 -6.59
CA ARG A 334 -4.39 -30.50 -5.32
C ARG A 334 -3.71 -29.15 -5.49
N LEU A 335 -4.47 -28.11 -5.78
CA LEU A 335 -3.98 -26.74 -5.96
C LEU A 335 -4.03 -26.01 -4.61
N ASP A 336 -2.88 -25.50 -4.17
CA ASP A 336 -2.70 -24.80 -2.89
C ASP A 336 -3.07 -23.32 -3.11
N TYR A 337 -2.25 -22.61 -3.87
CA TYR A 337 -2.46 -21.20 -4.18
C TYR A 337 -1.81 -20.78 -5.49
N ILE A 338 -2.18 -19.58 -5.94
CA ILE A 338 -1.47 -18.83 -6.98
C ILE A 338 -0.90 -17.55 -6.34
N GLU A 339 0.39 -17.30 -6.52
CA GLU A 339 1.10 -16.18 -5.91
C GLU A 339 1.59 -15.22 -6.99
N TYR A 340 1.34 -13.92 -6.77
CA TYR A 340 1.78 -12.82 -7.63
C TYR A 340 2.79 -12.01 -6.84
N TYR A 341 4.02 -11.90 -7.33
CA TYR A 341 5.05 -11.10 -6.66
C TYR A 341 6.01 -10.46 -7.66
N ASP A 342 6.69 -9.38 -7.29
CA ASP A 342 7.61 -8.68 -8.19
C ASP A 342 9.09 -8.79 -7.78
N ASP A 343 9.98 -8.35 -8.66
CA ASP A 343 11.42 -8.42 -8.42
C ASP A 343 11.87 -7.47 -7.31
N VAL A 344 11.13 -6.38 -7.04
CA VAL A 344 11.39 -5.50 -5.88
C VAL A 344 11.18 -6.27 -4.58
N PHE A 345 10.05 -6.97 -4.45
CA PHE A 345 9.80 -7.83 -3.31
C PHE A 345 10.82 -8.98 -3.23
N ALA A 346 10.95 -9.78 -4.29
CA ALA A 346 11.76 -11.00 -4.26
C ALA A 346 13.24 -10.72 -4.01
N ASN A 347 13.79 -9.68 -4.65
CA ASN A 347 15.21 -9.42 -4.60
C ASN A 347 15.62 -8.42 -3.54
N TYR A 348 14.73 -7.65 -2.91
CA TYR A 348 15.14 -6.64 -1.94
C TYR A 348 14.36 -6.79 -0.63
N THR A 349 13.03 -6.75 -0.69
CA THR A 349 12.23 -6.76 0.54
C THR A 349 12.13 -8.16 1.17
N ASN A 350 12.39 -9.23 0.41
CA ASN A 350 12.47 -10.60 0.92
C ASN A 350 13.87 -11.03 1.36
N ASP A 351 14.88 -10.20 1.13
CA ASP A 351 16.28 -10.49 1.50
C ASP A 351 16.69 -9.60 2.68
N PRO A 352 16.71 -10.14 3.92
CA PRO A 352 17.11 -9.39 5.10
C PRO A 352 18.51 -8.76 4.99
N ALA A 353 19.43 -9.40 4.27
CA ALA A 353 20.79 -8.89 4.10
C ALA A 353 20.85 -7.67 3.15
N LYS A 354 19.86 -7.51 2.27
CA LYS A 354 19.72 -6.29 1.46
C LYS A 354 18.95 -5.20 2.21
N ILE A 355 17.91 -5.54 2.96
CA ILE A 355 17.24 -4.58 3.83
C ILE A 355 18.22 -4.00 4.87
N ALA A 356 19.11 -4.83 5.43
CA ALA A 356 20.13 -4.39 6.38
C ALA A 356 21.14 -3.38 5.82
N LYS A 357 21.17 -3.19 4.49
CA LYS A 357 22.02 -2.20 3.80
C LYS A 357 21.27 -0.91 3.50
N LEU A 358 20.01 -0.77 3.93
CA LEU A 358 19.33 0.51 3.88
C LEU A 358 20.09 1.55 4.71
N ARG A 359 20.00 2.82 4.29
CA ARG A 359 20.70 3.91 4.97
C ARG A 359 20.30 3.95 6.44
N SER A 360 21.31 4.04 7.29
CA SER A 360 21.10 4.42 8.68
C SER A 360 20.86 5.93 8.78
N PHE A 361 19.86 6.29 9.58
CA PHE A 361 19.55 7.69 9.91
C PHE A 361 19.73 7.96 11.40
N ASP A 362 20.54 7.16 12.09
CA ASP A 362 20.67 7.10 13.56
C ASP A 362 21.05 8.44 14.16
N SER A 363 21.88 9.19 13.46
CA SER A 363 22.30 10.54 13.84
C SER A 363 21.23 11.62 13.65
N VAL A 364 20.10 11.31 13.01
CA VAL A 364 19.01 12.27 12.78
C VAL A 364 18.08 12.28 14.00
N ALA A 365 18.25 13.31 14.83
CA ALA A 365 17.53 13.42 16.10
C ALA A 365 16.02 13.58 15.92
N ASN A 366 15.55 14.37 14.95
CA ASN A 366 14.13 14.69 14.75
C ASN A 366 13.42 13.80 13.72
N LEU A 367 14.03 12.68 13.30
CA LEU A 367 13.37 11.72 12.39
C LEU A 367 12.44 10.79 13.17
N ARG A 368 11.13 11.03 13.03
CA ARG A 368 10.09 10.25 13.70
C ARG A 368 9.58 9.09 12.85
N TYR A 369 9.21 9.37 11.60
CA TYR A 369 8.56 8.39 10.73
C TYR A 369 9.24 8.29 9.37
N PHE A 370 9.29 7.08 8.82
CA PHE A 370 9.47 6.86 7.38
C PHE A 370 8.10 6.78 6.73
N PHE A 371 7.88 7.47 5.63
CA PHE A 371 6.65 7.36 4.86
C PHE A 371 6.83 6.25 3.82
N GLY A 372 5.92 5.28 3.75
CA GLY A 372 5.92 4.25 2.70
C GLY A 372 5.26 4.73 1.41
N ILE A 373 4.93 3.81 0.50
CA ILE A 373 4.04 4.09 -0.63
C ILE A 373 2.76 4.73 -0.11
N ASP A 374 2.26 5.74 -0.80
CA ASP A 374 0.96 6.33 -0.51
C ASP A 374 -0.16 5.35 -0.85
N GLU A 375 -1.16 5.22 0.03
CA GLU A 375 -2.30 4.31 -0.12
C GLU A 375 -1.89 2.86 -0.48
N PRO A 376 -1.13 2.15 0.37
CA PRO A 376 -0.72 0.79 0.12
C PRO A 376 -1.94 -0.09 -0.15
N LYS A 377 -1.82 -0.95 -1.14
CA LYS A 377 -2.84 -1.95 -1.47
C LYS A 377 -2.42 -3.30 -0.91
N ALA A 378 -3.35 -4.26 -0.86
CA ALA A 378 -3.09 -5.57 -0.27
C ALA A 378 -1.78 -6.23 -0.78
N PRO A 379 -1.45 -6.18 -2.09
CA PRO A 379 -0.17 -6.70 -2.59
C PRO A 379 1.08 -6.03 -1.98
N ASN A 380 1.00 -4.81 -1.47
CA ASN A 380 2.15 -4.11 -0.87
C ASN A 380 2.36 -4.47 0.61
N PHE A 381 1.38 -5.08 1.28
CA PHE A 381 1.35 -5.19 2.74
C PHE A 381 2.52 -5.97 3.32
N LEU A 382 2.94 -7.06 2.68
CA LEU A 382 4.06 -7.85 3.19
C LEU A 382 5.38 -7.08 3.10
N SER A 383 5.58 -6.29 2.04
CA SER A 383 6.74 -5.41 1.92
C SER A 383 6.78 -4.38 3.06
N PHE A 384 5.63 -3.74 3.34
CA PHE A 384 5.49 -2.85 4.49
C PHE A 384 5.81 -3.52 5.81
N LYS A 385 5.25 -4.71 6.05
CA LYS A 385 5.45 -5.46 7.29
C LYS A 385 6.94 -5.73 7.52
N ARG A 386 7.68 -6.15 6.50
CA ARG A 386 9.12 -6.45 6.61
C ARG A 386 9.97 -5.21 6.86
N LEU A 387 9.67 -4.09 6.23
CA LEU A 387 10.34 -2.82 6.52
C LEU A 387 10.02 -2.33 7.94
N LYS A 388 8.77 -2.49 8.40
CA LYS A 388 8.38 -2.21 9.79
C LYS A 388 9.18 -3.08 10.76
N ASP A 389 9.24 -4.39 10.54
CA ASP A 389 9.96 -5.34 11.40
C ASP A 389 11.46 -5.04 11.42
N HIS A 390 12.04 -4.70 10.27
CA HIS A 390 13.42 -4.22 10.19
C HIS A 390 13.66 -2.95 11.02
N LEU A 391 12.86 -1.90 10.82
CA LEU A 391 13.00 -0.66 11.59
C LEU A 391 12.86 -0.89 13.09
N GLN A 392 11.97 -1.78 13.52
CA GLN A 392 11.80 -2.14 14.93
C GLN A 392 13.01 -2.88 15.50
N THR A 393 13.69 -3.68 14.67
CA THR A 393 14.90 -4.42 15.06
C THR A 393 16.12 -3.50 15.09
N THR A 394 16.24 -2.59 14.13
CA THR A 394 17.39 -1.67 13.99
C THR A 394 17.30 -0.49 14.96
N PHE A 395 16.09 0.01 15.25
CA PHE A 395 15.85 1.20 16.09
C PHE A 395 14.88 0.97 17.25
N PRO A 396 15.18 0.05 18.18
CA PRO A 396 14.23 -0.32 19.23
C PRO A 396 13.96 0.81 20.24
N VAL A 397 14.89 1.75 20.40
CA VAL A 397 14.82 2.82 21.43
C VAL A 397 14.24 4.13 20.88
N ASN A 398 14.38 4.41 19.58
CA ASN A 398 14.04 5.71 18.99
C ASN A 398 12.62 5.78 18.38
N GLU A 399 11.78 4.75 18.60
CA GLU A 399 10.41 4.66 18.06
C GLU A 399 10.26 5.02 16.57
N ARG A 400 11.25 4.70 15.73
CA ARG A 400 11.16 4.98 14.29
C ARG A 400 10.30 3.94 13.61
N TYR A 401 9.22 4.39 12.98
CA TYR A 401 8.27 3.50 12.31
C TYR A 401 8.04 3.92 10.86
N ILE A 402 7.69 2.93 10.04
CA ILE A 402 7.12 3.21 8.73
C ILE A 402 5.61 3.45 8.88
N VAL A 403 5.11 4.51 8.24
CA VAL A 403 3.70 4.90 8.21
C VAL A 403 3.25 5.13 6.77
N SER A 404 1.95 5.05 6.51
CA SER A 404 1.37 5.44 5.23
C SER A 404 -0.07 5.88 5.43
N ALA A 405 -0.56 6.79 4.57
CA ALA A 405 -1.97 7.15 4.47
C ALA A 405 -2.74 6.03 3.77
N ILE A 406 -3.88 5.62 4.34
CA ILE A 406 -4.68 4.52 3.79
C ILE A 406 -6.12 4.97 3.63
N ASN A 407 -6.60 4.89 2.40
CA ASN A 407 -7.94 5.30 2.01
C ASN A 407 -8.96 4.17 2.14
N LEU A 408 -10.23 4.53 1.96
CA LEU A 408 -11.36 3.60 1.95
C LEU A 408 -11.62 3.01 0.56
N ASP A 409 -10.56 2.65 -0.16
CA ASP A 409 -10.70 2.03 -1.48
C ASP A 409 -11.61 0.80 -1.44
N LYS A 410 -12.46 0.68 -2.46
CA LYS A 410 -13.49 -0.37 -2.58
C LYS A 410 -14.50 -0.46 -1.41
N SER A 411 -14.68 0.60 -0.62
CA SER A 411 -15.68 0.63 0.47
C SER A 411 -17.14 0.59 0.01
N ASN A 412 -17.40 0.59 -1.30
CA ASN A 412 -18.71 0.31 -1.89
C ASN A 412 -19.04 -1.19 -1.99
N LEU A 413 -18.06 -2.07 -1.78
CA LEU A 413 -18.28 -3.52 -1.73
C LEU A 413 -18.86 -3.88 -0.36
N ASN A 414 -20.04 -4.49 -0.34
CA ASN A 414 -20.68 -4.94 0.90
C ASN A 414 -20.45 -6.43 1.10
N LYS A 415 -20.01 -6.77 2.31
CA LYS A 415 -19.84 -8.14 2.78
C LYS A 415 -21.22 -8.77 3.06
N PRO A 416 -21.31 -10.11 3.20
CA PRO A 416 -22.58 -10.79 3.48
C PRO A 416 -23.35 -10.29 4.72
N ASP A 417 -22.67 -9.66 5.67
CA ASP A 417 -23.28 -9.03 6.85
C ASP A 417 -23.67 -7.55 6.65
N ALA A 418 -23.69 -7.08 5.41
CA ALA A 418 -23.95 -5.70 5.00
C ALA A 418 -22.94 -4.66 5.53
N THR A 419 -21.81 -5.09 6.08
CA THR A 419 -20.71 -4.16 6.40
C THR A 419 -19.84 -3.94 5.16
N PRO A 420 -19.29 -2.72 4.95
CA PRO A 420 -18.44 -2.47 3.80
C PRO A 420 -17.06 -3.11 3.98
N TYR A 421 -16.43 -3.47 2.86
CA TYR A 421 -15.02 -3.79 2.79
C TYR A 421 -14.18 -2.59 3.26
N ARG A 422 -13.17 -2.86 4.10
CA ARG A 422 -12.25 -1.84 4.60
C ARG A 422 -10.79 -2.23 4.37
N LEU A 423 -10.17 -1.62 3.37
CA LEU A 423 -8.73 -1.75 3.14
C LEU A 423 -7.89 -1.40 4.38
N PRO A 424 -8.19 -0.34 5.19
CA PRO A 424 -7.40 -0.06 6.39
C PRO A 424 -7.51 -1.14 7.47
N THR A 425 -8.64 -1.87 7.55
CA THR A 425 -8.78 -3.02 8.45
C THR A 425 -7.86 -4.15 8.00
N SER A 426 -7.86 -4.47 6.70
CA SER A 426 -6.95 -5.47 6.12
C SER A 426 -5.48 -5.10 6.36
N TYR A 427 -5.10 -3.82 6.18
CA TYR A 427 -3.75 -3.34 6.47
C TYR A 427 -3.39 -3.48 7.94
N LYS A 428 -4.29 -3.06 8.85
CA LYS A 428 -4.09 -3.16 10.30
C LYS A 428 -3.78 -4.60 10.71
N ASP A 429 -4.59 -5.54 10.24
CA ASP A 429 -4.50 -6.95 10.64
C ASP A 429 -3.27 -7.63 10.03
N TYR A 430 -2.92 -7.31 8.79
CA TYR A 430 -1.79 -7.92 8.10
C TYR A 430 -0.44 -7.30 8.51
N VAL A 431 -0.33 -5.98 8.43
CA VAL A 431 0.93 -5.24 8.65
C VAL A 431 1.23 -5.05 10.13
N THR A 432 0.19 -5.00 10.99
CA THR A 432 0.30 -4.67 12.41
C THR A 432 1.10 -3.38 12.67
N PRO A 433 0.65 -2.25 12.08
CA PRO A 433 1.37 -0.99 12.15
C PRO A 433 1.41 -0.41 13.57
N ARG A 434 2.42 0.40 13.88
CA ARG A 434 2.49 1.15 15.14
C ARG A 434 1.63 2.40 15.14
N MET A 435 1.36 2.94 13.95
CA MET A 435 0.40 4.01 13.73
C MET A 435 -0.42 3.68 12.48
N LEU A 436 -1.75 3.67 12.62
CA LEU A 436 -2.68 3.57 11.51
C LEU A 436 -3.10 4.98 11.10
N MET A 437 -2.70 5.43 9.92
CA MET A 437 -3.09 6.74 9.38
C MET A 437 -4.16 6.57 8.30
N ILE A 438 -5.29 7.23 8.48
CA ILE A 438 -6.48 7.01 7.64
C ILE A 438 -6.90 8.33 7.02
N ASP A 439 -7.08 8.34 5.70
CA ASP A 439 -7.60 9.49 4.98
C ASP A 439 -9.02 9.24 4.48
N VAL A 440 -9.97 9.78 5.24
CA VAL A 440 -11.40 9.69 4.92
C VAL A 440 -11.88 11.06 4.47
N TYR A 441 -11.99 11.25 3.16
CA TYR A 441 -12.40 12.52 2.58
C TYR A 441 -13.91 12.54 2.30
N PRO A 442 -14.69 13.42 2.95
CA PRO A 442 -16.14 13.46 2.76
C PRO A 442 -16.53 14.00 1.38
N PHE A 443 -15.81 14.98 0.84
CA PHE A 443 -16.23 15.71 -0.34
C PHE A 443 -15.49 15.21 -1.58
N THR A 444 -15.84 14.01 -2.01
CA THR A 444 -15.37 13.39 -3.24
C THR A 444 -16.54 13.26 -4.23
N GLY A 445 -16.32 13.64 -5.50
CA GLY A 445 -17.35 13.55 -6.55
C GLY A 445 -18.01 14.87 -6.96
N ALA A 446 -18.88 14.78 -7.97
CA ALA A 446 -19.40 15.91 -8.75
C ALA A 446 -20.50 16.76 -8.09
N ASP A 447 -21.29 16.20 -7.18
CA ASP A 447 -22.63 16.74 -6.90
C ASP A 447 -22.98 16.84 -5.41
N ILE A 448 -22.02 17.24 -4.55
CA ILE A 448 -22.31 17.46 -3.12
C ILE A 448 -23.37 18.55 -2.97
N GLN A 449 -24.51 18.17 -2.37
CA GLN A 449 -25.63 19.07 -2.14
C GLN A 449 -25.57 19.62 -0.72
N TRP A 450 -25.30 20.91 -0.59
CA TRP A 450 -25.13 21.55 0.72
C TRP A 450 -26.43 21.71 1.51
N ASN A 451 -27.56 21.86 0.82
CA ASN A 451 -28.84 22.27 1.43
C ASN A 451 -30.02 21.39 0.99
N ASN A 452 -29.80 20.12 0.67
CA ASN A 452 -30.86 19.19 0.27
C ASN A 452 -30.83 17.90 1.11
N PRO A 453 -31.54 17.84 2.24
CA PRO A 453 -31.52 16.67 3.14
C PRO A 453 -32.13 15.40 2.53
N THR A 454 -32.81 15.50 1.39
CA THR A 454 -33.42 14.35 0.70
C THR A 454 -32.51 13.74 -0.36
N ALA A 455 -31.41 14.41 -0.75
CA ALA A 455 -30.47 13.89 -1.73
C ALA A 455 -29.52 12.86 -1.11
N SER A 456 -29.14 11.85 -1.89
CA SER A 456 -28.05 10.91 -1.53
C SER A 456 -26.76 11.66 -1.23
N ASP A 457 -26.44 12.65 -2.06
CA ASP A 457 -25.21 13.46 -1.98
C ASP A 457 -25.34 14.66 -1.04
N PHE A 458 -26.30 14.63 -0.11
CA PHE A 458 -26.40 15.65 0.93
C PHE A 458 -25.13 15.68 1.78
N VAL A 459 -24.58 16.87 2.01
CA VAL A 459 -23.32 17.07 2.74
C VAL A 459 -23.27 16.34 4.10
N GLN A 460 -24.39 16.26 4.84
CA GLN A 460 -24.44 15.57 6.12
C GLN A 460 -24.25 14.05 5.97
N ASN A 461 -24.77 13.43 4.92
CA ASN A 461 -24.58 11.99 4.68
C ASN A 461 -23.09 11.64 4.51
N HIS A 462 -22.35 12.52 3.85
CA HIS A 462 -20.90 12.38 3.68
C HIS A 462 -20.15 12.56 5.01
N LEU A 463 -20.56 13.53 5.84
CA LEU A 463 -19.98 13.74 7.17
C LEU A 463 -20.29 12.57 8.12
N ASP A 464 -21.53 12.06 8.11
CA ASP A 464 -21.94 10.91 8.91
C ASP A 464 -21.14 9.67 8.55
N ARG A 465 -20.84 9.48 7.25
CA ARG A 465 -19.92 8.43 6.80
C ARG A 465 -18.53 8.58 7.40
N VAL A 466 -17.93 9.78 7.36
CA VAL A 466 -16.61 10.04 7.99
C VAL A 466 -16.65 9.72 9.48
N CYS A 467 -17.67 10.22 10.19
CA CYS A 467 -17.87 9.99 11.62
C CYS A 467 -17.99 8.49 11.96
N ASN A 468 -18.71 7.73 11.13
CA ASN A 468 -18.86 6.28 11.29
C ASN A 468 -17.53 5.55 11.13
N GLU A 469 -16.70 5.96 10.18
CA GLU A 469 -15.37 5.36 9.98
C GLU A 469 -14.42 5.73 11.12
N TYR A 470 -14.43 6.98 11.60
CA TYR A 470 -13.65 7.39 12.77
C TYR A 470 -14.06 6.59 14.01
N LYS A 471 -15.36 6.41 14.24
CA LYS A 471 -15.89 5.58 15.33
C LYS A 471 -15.44 4.12 15.18
N HIS A 472 -15.54 3.57 13.98
CA HIS A 472 -15.13 2.20 13.69
C HIS A 472 -13.66 2.00 14.06
N PHE A 473 -12.74 2.78 13.48
CA PHE A 473 -11.31 2.59 13.73
C PHE A 473 -10.92 2.89 15.18
N ARG A 474 -11.55 3.85 15.84
CA ARG A 474 -11.31 4.06 17.28
C ARG A 474 -11.67 2.84 18.13
N SER A 475 -12.71 2.11 17.73
CA SER A 475 -13.18 0.91 18.44
C SER A 475 -12.44 -0.38 18.07
N THR A 476 -11.82 -0.44 16.89
CA THR A 476 -11.18 -1.66 16.36
C THR A 476 -9.65 -1.59 16.29
N VAL A 477 -9.05 -0.43 16.52
CA VAL A 477 -7.60 -0.27 16.63
C VAL A 477 -7.09 -1.04 17.86
N SER A 478 -6.07 -1.89 17.64
CA SER A 478 -5.50 -2.71 18.71
C SER A 478 -4.85 -1.84 19.80
N ALA A 479 -4.84 -2.32 21.04
CA ALA A 479 -4.13 -1.66 22.13
C ALA A 479 -2.65 -1.45 21.76
N GLY A 480 -2.14 -0.24 21.98
CA GLY A 480 -0.76 0.14 21.65
C GLY A 480 -0.51 0.57 20.20
N VAL A 481 -1.53 0.58 19.33
CA VAL A 481 -1.45 1.18 17.99
C VAL A 481 -1.99 2.61 18.04
N LYS A 482 -1.17 3.58 17.61
CA LYS A 482 -1.57 4.98 17.49
C LYS A 482 -2.55 5.16 16.31
N LEU A 483 -3.53 6.04 16.45
CA LEU A 483 -4.51 6.33 15.40
C LEU A 483 -4.33 7.75 14.89
N GLY A 484 -3.99 7.90 13.60
CA GLY A 484 -3.86 9.19 12.93
C GLY A 484 -4.97 9.39 11.90
N PHE A 485 -5.46 10.62 11.79
CA PHE A 485 -6.40 10.99 10.73
C PHE A 485 -5.84 12.07 9.82
N ILE A 486 -6.14 11.93 8.54
CA ILE A 486 -5.79 12.89 7.50
C ILE A 486 -7.11 13.50 7.01
N PRO A 487 -7.56 14.61 7.60
CA PRO A 487 -8.79 15.27 7.18
C PRO A 487 -8.63 15.94 5.82
N GLN A 488 -9.75 16.09 5.10
CA GLN A 488 -9.77 16.85 3.84
C GLN A 488 -9.57 18.35 4.11
N THR A 489 -8.33 18.81 4.05
CA THR A 489 -7.96 20.24 4.16
C THR A 489 -7.64 20.87 2.79
N PHE A 490 -8.02 20.19 1.71
CA PHE A 490 -7.70 20.56 0.33
C PHE A 490 -8.87 20.27 -0.62
N GLY A 491 -8.73 20.75 -1.85
CA GLY A 491 -9.59 20.41 -2.96
C GLY A 491 -9.30 21.24 -4.20
N GLU A 492 -9.93 20.90 -5.31
CA GLU A 492 -9.82 21.58 -6.60
C GLU A 492 -11.19 21.91 -7.18
N TYR A 493 -11.26 23.02 -7.92
CA TYR A 493 -12.43 23.40 -8.70
C TYR A 493 -12.11 23.19 -10.18
N THR A 494 -12.50 22.04 -10.74
CA THR A 494 -12.34 21.75 -12.17
C THR A 494 -13.60 22.08 -12.95
N PHE A 495 -13.59 23.20 -13.68
CA PHE A 495 -14.69 23.51 -14.61
C PHE A 495 -14.73 22.48 -15.75
N GLY A 496 -15.90 21.87 -15.97
CA GLY A 496 -16.29 21.33 -17.28
C GLY A 496 -16.02 19.86 -17.58
N ASN A 497 -16.15 18.93 -16.61
CA ASN A 497 -16.89 17.65 -16.83
C ASN A 497 -16.78 16.62 -15.69
N ARG A 498 -15.98 16.84 -14.63
CA ARG A 498 -16.04 16.08 -13.37
C ARG A 498 -15.54 16.97 -12.23
N TRP A 499 -16.23 17.01 -11.10
CA TRP A 499 -15.61 17.51 -9.87
C TRP A 499 -14.89 16.36 -9.17
N SER A 500 -13.70 16.66 -8.69
CA SER A 500 -12.88 15.75 -7.89
C SER A 500 -12.40 16.57 -6.70
N TYR A 501 -12.59 16.06 -5.48
CA TYR A 501 -12.20 16.71 -4.22
C TYR A 501 -12.63 18.19 -4.10
N LEU A 502 -13.87 18.47 -3.70
CA LEU A 502 -14.32 19.86 -3.53
C LEU A 502 -13.50 20.58 -2.47
N LEU A 503 -12.95 21.76 -2.78
CA LEU A 503 -12.31 22.60 -1.77
C LEU A 503 -13.40 23.09 -0.79
N PRO A 504 -13.40 22.62 0.47
CA PRO A 504 -14.42 23.06 1.41
C PRO A 504 -14.23 24.54 1.73
N PRO A 505 -15.32 25.29 2.01
CA PRO A 505 -15.21 26.63 2.56
C PRO A 505 -14.31 26.65 3.80
N ALA A 506 -13.58 27.74 4.03
CA ALA A 506 -12.61 27.88 5.11
C ALA A 506 -13.12 27.40 6.49
N LYS A 507 -14.37 27.74 6.84
CA LYS A 507 -15.00 27.29 8.09
C LYS A 507 -15.20 25.76 8.12
N MET A 508 -15.61 25.17 7.01
CA MET A 508 -15.76 23.71 6.90
C MET A 508 -14.41 23.00 6.94
N ALA A 509 -13.37 23.53 6.29
CA ALA A 509 -12.01 22.99 6.40
C ALA A 509 -11.54 22.92 7.87
N ARG A 510 -11.81 23.97 8.67
CA ARG A 510 -11.54 23.97 10.11
C ARG A 510 -12.36 22.92 10.86
N CYS A 511 -13.65 22.81 10.56
CA CYS A 511 -14.51 21.79 11.16
C CYS A 511 -13.97 20.37 10.87
N LEU A 512 -13.60 20.09 9.62
CA LEU A 512 -13.02 18.81 9.24
C LEU A 512 -11.67 18.54 9.91
N GLN A 513 -10.85 19.55 10.11
CA GLN A 513 -9.57 19.40 10.80
C GLN A 513 -9.73 19.08 12.30
N LEU A 514 -10.78 19.62 12.94
CA LEU A 514 -11.07 19.41 14.35
C LEU A 514 -11.95 18.18 14.63
N LEU A 515 -12.78 17.76 13.66
CA LEU A 515 -13.70 16.62 13.79
C LEU A 515 -13.03 15.34 14.30
N PRO A 516 -11.82 14.95 13.83
CA PRO A 516 -11.13 13.78 14.36
C PRO A 516 -10.93 13.80 15.87
N LEU A 517 -10.76 14.97 16.49
CA LEU A 517 -10.46 15.11 17.93
C LEU A 517 -11.58 14.54 18.83
N CYS A 518 -12.82 14.51 18.33
CA CYS A 518 -13.95 13.87 19.00
C CYS A 518 -13.78 12.35 19.18
N TYR A 519 -12.82 11.75 18.46
CA TYR A 519 -12.55 10.31 18.44
C TYR A 519 -11.18 9.95 19.03
N GLN A 520 -10.58 10.85 19.83
CA GLN A 520 -9.32 10.63 20.56
C GLN A 520 -8.17 10.09 19.68
N PRO A 521 -7.79 10.80 18.59
CA PRO A 521 -6.67 10.37 17.77
C PRO A 521 -5.36 10.60 18.52
N SER A 522 -4.30 9.95 18.06
CA SER A 522 -2.92 10.23 18.45
C SER A 522 -2.28 11.32 17.58
N GLY A 523 -2.95 11.71 16.48
CA GLY A 523 -2.50 12.78 15.62
C GLY A 523 -3.45 13.14 14.49
N VAL A 524 -3.26 14.34 13.96
CA VAL A 524 -3.93 14.86 12.76
C VAL A 524 -2.87 15.36 11.79
N ILE A 525 -2.98 14.98 10.52
CA ILE A 525 -2.03 15.36 9.48
C ILE A 525 -2.77 16.08 8.36
N SER A 526 -2.41 17.35 8.14
CA SER A 526 -3.04 18.18 7.10
C SER A 526 -2.45 17.89 5.74
N TYR A 527 -3.27 18.02 4.70
CA TYR A 527 -2.83 17.82 3.33
C TYR A 527 -2.02 19.01 2.81
N LYS A 528 -0.75 18.72 2.49
CA LYS A 528 0.22 19.49 1.69
C LYS A 528 0.33 21.01 1.95
N PHE A 529 1.24 21.37 2.86
CA PHE A 529 1.71 22.72 3.11
C PHE A 529 2.70 23.20 2.03
N ASN A 530 2.35 24.31 1.36
CA ASN A 530 3.15 24.93 0.30
C ASN A 530 3.66 26.31 0.76
N SER A 531 4.82 26.76 0.30
CA SER A 531 5.22 28.15 0.51
C SER A 531 4.28 29.08 -0.27
N ILE A 532 3.81 30.14 0.39
CA ILE A 532 3.05 31.21 -0.27
C ILE A 532 3.95 31.87 -1.30
N THR A 533 3.66 31.73 -2.59
CA THR A 533 4.04 32.74 -3.57
C THR A 533 3.14 33.96 -3.31
N PRO A 534 3.68 35.15 -3.00
CA PRO A 534 2.87 36.33 -2.85
C PRO A 534 2.25 36.65 -4.22
N ASN A 535 0.93 36.50 -4.33
CA ASN A 535 0.08 36.82 -5.50
C ASN A 535 0.66 36.42 -6.87
N PRO A 536 0.22 35.31 -7.49
CA PRO A 536 0.42 35.19 -8.94
C PRO A 536 -0.33 36.35 -9.62
N PRO A 537 0.27 37.03 -10.61
CA PRO A 537 -0.47 37.98 -11.43
C PRO A 537 -1.67 37.23 -12.03
N VAL A 538 -2.83 37.89 -12.07
CA VAL A 538 -4.14 37.37 -12.52
C VAL A 538 -4.15 37.14 -14.05
N THR A 539 -3.07 36.63 -14.61
CA THR A 539 -2.85 36.50 -16.04
C THR A 539 -2.20 35.14 -16.35
N SER A 540 -2.80 34.07 -15.85
CA SER A 540 -2.91 32.74 -16.50
C SER A 540 -3.45 31.74 -15.47
N MET A 541 -4.58 31.12 -15.79
CA MET A 541 -5.13 30.03 -14.98
C MET A 541 -4.17 28.84 -15.04
N VAL A 542 -3.41 28.64 -13.97
CA VAL A 542 -2.65 27.40 -13.74
C VAL A 542 -3.03 26.88 -12.36
N MET A 543 -3.56 25.65 -12.34
CA MET A 543 -3.96 24.89 -11.16
C MET A 543 -2.83 24.78 -10.14
N TYR A 544 -3.07 25.27 -8.92
CA TYR A 544 -2.41 24.78 -7.73
C TYR A 544 -3.42 24.75 -6.57
N GLY A 545 -3.44 23.67 -5.80
CA GLY A 545 -4.21 23.61 -4.56
C GLY A 545 -3.68 24.65 -3.58
N TYR A 546 -4.51 25.64 -3.27
CA TYR A 546 -4.21 26.70 -2.31
C TYR A 546 -4.74 26.28 -0.93
N MET A 547 -3.84 26.17 0.06
CA MET A 547 -4.22 26.49 1.44
C MET A 547 -3.90 27.98 1.62
N GLU A 548 -4.94 28.81 1.80
CA GLU A 548 -4.72 30.06 2.53
C GLU A 548 -4.12 29.66 3.89
N VAL A 549 -2.97 30.25 4.24
CA VAL A 549 -2.42 30.12 5.59
C VAL A 549 -3.46 30.74 6.52
N MET A 550 -4.27 29.88 7.12
CA MET A 550 -5.22 30.27 8.14
C MET A 550 -4.41 30.89 9.27
N PRO A 551 -4.73 32.12 9.71
CA PRO A 551 -4.10 32.68 10.88
C PRO A 551 -4.38 31.75 12.07
N SER A 552 -3.29 31.25 12.66
CA SER A 552 -3.17 30.52 13.92
C SER A 552 -4.28 29.51 14.27
N LEU A 553 -3.96 28.22 14.19
CA LEU A 553 -4.56 27.23 15.10
C LEU A 553 -4.02 27.51 16.51
N GLN A 554 -4.61 28.47 17.21
CA GLN A 554 -4.54 28.45 18.66
C GLN A 554 -5.42 27.29 19.14
N ILE A 555 -4.87 26.08 19.16
CA ILE A 555 -5.48 25.00 19.94
C ILE A 555 -5.46 25.50 21.38
N PRO A 556 -6.62 25.66 22.03
CA PRO A 556 -6.66 26.19 23.38
C PRO A 556 -5.86 25.26 24.31
N PRO A 557 -5.02 25.81 25.22
CA PRO A 557 -4.19 24.99 26.11
C PRO A 557 -4.96 23.95 26.93
N TRP A 558 -6.26 24.15 27.16
CA TRP A 558 -7.13 23.22 27.88
C TRP A 558 -7.48 21.95 27.09
N LEU A 559 -7.31 21.92 25.76
CA LEU A 559 -7.45 20.72 24.94
C LEU A 559 -6.20 19.82 24.97
N MET A 560 -5.05 20.34 25.44
CA MET A 560 -3.81 19.58 25.67
C MET A 560 -3.70 19.00 27.09
N MET A 561 -4.73 19.18 27.93
CA MET A 561 -4.73 18.77 29.34
C MET A 561 -5.70 17.61 29.66
N ILE A 562 -6.15 16.85 28.65
CA ILE A 562 -6.92 15.62 28.89
C ILE A 562 -5.95 14.44 28.83
N PRO A 563 -5.70 13.73 29.95
CA PRO A 563 -4.80 12.59 30.00
C PRO A 563 -5.29 11.39 29.20
#